data_AF-A0A952GGT0-F1
#
_entry.id   AF-A0A952GGT0-F1
#
_cell.length_a   1.000
_cell.length_b   1.000
_cell.length_c   1.000
_cell.angle_alpha   90.00
_cell.angle_beta   90.00
_cell.angle_gamma   90.00
#
_symmetry.space_group_name_H-M   'P 1'
#
loop_
_entity.id
_entity.type
_entity.pdbx_description
1 polymer ?
#
loop_
_entity_poly.entity_id
_entity_poly.type
_entity_poly.pdbx_seq_one_letter_code
_entity_poly.pdbx_strand_id
1 'polypeptide(L)'
;ALDQPMDDRVRRQVDQLKRAARPVKQTKHDDDAVLISVLAGFPDRVARRRAGNTVMLAGGMGAEVFGHPRPYEFLLALDAEERKERGAPLIRLTARMEPEWLIDLFPELVLEKREVVWNRQGERAEAISSLEYDGLVLEESRGPATEEEAAAVLAHEAVTLGVERFVDPEALSELQARVAFAGVETLDIEGALRELCYGLKRFAELRKVASTDLLPLLEQRAGRLDEIAPAKLKLAGGRWAKVHYDLGKPPWIESRLQDFFGMQETPRIGRDRTPVVVHLLAPNHRAVQTTTDLAGFWQRLYPEVRRELMRRYPRHQWPEKPV
;
A
#
# COMPACT_ATOMS: atom_id res chain seq x y z
N ALA A 1 -42.30 39.82 5.13
CA ALA A 1 -41.66 40.57 4.02
C ALA A 1 -42.31 40.30 2.64
N LEU A 2 -43.36 39.48 2.54
CA LEU A 2 -43.99 39.10 1.26
C LEU A 2 -45.09 40.04 0.75
N ASP A 3 -45.38 41.16 1.42
CA ASP A 3 -46.47 42.09 1.06
C ASP A 3 -45.99 43.44 0.49
N GLN A 4 -44.83 43.47 -0.18
CA GLN A 4 -44.47 44.64 -0.98
C GLN A 4 -45.09 44.53 -2.37
N PRO A 5 -45.76 45.58 -2.89
CA PRO A 5 -46.33 45.54 -4.23
C PRO A 5 -45.22 45.28 -5.26
N MET A 6 -45.42 44.27 -6.11
CA MET A 6 -44.49 43.97 -7.21
C MET A 6 -44.29 45.21 -8.08
N ASP A 7 -43.02 45.60 -8.27
CA ASP A 7 -42.58 46.61 -9.22
C ASP A 7 -43.18 46.33 -10.62
N ASP A 8 -43.70 47.38 -11.26
CA ASP A 8 -44.32 47.32 -12.58
C ASP A 8 -43.37 46.77 -13.67
N ARG A 9 -42.06 46.90 -13.48
CA ARG A 9 -41.07 46.26 -14.35
C ARG A 9 -41.11 44.74 -14.21
N VAL A 10 -41.11 44.23 -12.98
CA VAL A 10 -41.16 42.80 -12.68
C VAL A 10 -42.48 42.21 -13.18
N ARG A 11 -43.60 42.91 -12.96
CA ARG A 11 -44.91 42.47 -13.46
C ARG A 11 -44.93 42.29 -14.98
N ARG A 12 -44.41 43.26 -15.73
CA ARG A 12 -44.32 43.18 -17.20
C ARG A 12 -43.47 42.00 -17.68
N GLN A 13 -42.33 41.73 -17.02
CA GLN A 13 -41.49 40.59 -17.34
C GLN A 13 -42.19 39.26 -17.05
N VAL A 14 -42.85 39.13 -15.90
CA VAL A 14 -43.62 37.93 -15.54
C VAL A 14 -44.74 37.67 -16.55
N ASP A 15 -45.47 38.71 -16.97
CA ASP A 15 -46.54 38.57 -17.96
C ASP A 15 -46.01 38.15 -19.34
N GLN A 16 -44.84 38.67 -19.75
CA GLN A 16 -44.17 38.24 -20.97
C GLN A 16 -43.77 36.77 -20.91
N LEU A 17 -43.17 36.32 -19.81
CA LEU A 17 -42.79 34.92 -19.59
C LEU A 17 -44.01 34.00 -19.57
N LYS A 18 -45.11 34.38 -18.90
CA LYS A 18 -46.37 33.61 -18.89
C LYS A 18 -46.95 33.44 -20.29
N ARG A 19 -46.91 34.47 -21.14
CA ARG A 19 -47.39 34.38 -22.53
C ARG A 19 -46.53 33.45 -23.37
N ALA A 20 -45.22 33.47 -23.18
CA ALA A 20 -44.28 32.61 -23.90
C ALA A 20 -44.40 31.14 -23.46
N ALA A 21 -44.40 30.89 -22.15
CA ALA A 21 -44.43 29.53 -21.59
C ALA A 21 -45.80 28.85 -21.66
N ARG A 22 -46.90 29.63 -21.77
CA ARG A 22 -48.29 29.15 -21.77
C ARG A 22 -48.57 28.10 -20.68
N PRO A 23 -48.28 28.40 -19.41
CA PRO A 23 -48.37 27.42 -18.33
C PRO A 23 -49.82 26.95 -18.13
N VAL A 24 -49.98 25.67 -17.81
CA VAL A 24 -51.28 25.13 -17.39
C VAL A 24 -51.67 25.76 -16.06
N LYS A 25 -52.96 26.05 -15.88
CA LYS A 25 -53.48 26.63 -14.64
C LYS A 25 -53.25 25.66 -13.49
N GLN A 26 -52.29 25.96 -12.62
CA GLN A 26 -52.09 25.22 -11.38
C GLN A 26 -53.25 25.48 -10.41
N THR A 27 -53.79 24.40 -9.84
CA THR A 27 -54.91 24.43 -8.88
C THR A 27 -54.45 24.35 -7.43
N LYS A 28 -53.17 24.01 -7.20
CA LYS A 28 -52.55 23.94 -5.87
C LYS A 28 -51.16 24.57 -5.91
N HIS A 29 -50.80 25.19 -4.79
CA HIS A 29 -49.45 25.67 -4.54
C HIS A 29 -48.56 24.48 -4.14
N ASP A 30 -47.40 24.37 -4.78
CA ASP A 30 -46.42 23.34 -4.52
C ASP A 30 -45.03 24.01 -4.45
N ASP A 31 -44.53 24.18 -3.23
CA ASP A 31 -43.24 24.81 -2.97
C ASP A 31 -42.09 24.00 -3.58
N ASP A 32 -42.21 22.66 -3.58
CA ASP A 32 -41.17 21.78 -4.08
C ASP A 32 -41.08 21.85 -5.60
N ALA A 33 -42.22 21.96 -6.30
CA ALA A 33 -42.22 22.19 -7.74
C ALA A 33 -41.48 23.48 -8.13
N VAL A 34 -41.57 24.54 -7.32
CA VAL A 34 -40.81 25.79 -7.54
C VAL A 34 -39.32 25.55 -7.32
N LEU A 35 -38.93 24.89 -6.24
CA LEU A 35 -37.53 24.60 -5.93
C LEU A 35 -36.89 23.67 -6.97
N ILE A 36 -37.61 22.64 -7.41
CA ILE A 36 -37.23 21.73 -8.49
C ILE A 36 -37.02 22.51 -9.80
N SER A 37 -37.90 23.46 -10.12
CA SER A 37 -37.75 24.30 -11.31
C SER A 37 -36.50 25.19 -11.26
N VAL A 38 -36.13 25.67 -10.06
CA VAL A 38 -34.88 26.43 -9.87
C VAL A 38 -33.67 25.52 -10.01
N LEU A 39 -33.69 24.32 -9.40
CA LEU A 39 -32.64 23.31 -9.57
C LEU A 39 -32.44 22.95 -11.05
N ALA A 40 -33.53 22.72 -11.79
CA ALA A 40 -33.49 22.40 -13.21
C ALA A 40 -32.81 23.49 -14.06
N GLY A 41 -32.95 24.76 -13.66
CA GLY A 41 -32.30 25.90 -14.31
C GLY A 41 -30.84 26.13 -13.89
N PHE A 42 -30.44 25.63 -12.71
CA PHE A 42 -29.11 25.85 -12.11
C PHE A 42 -28.53 24.56 -11.49
N PRO A 43 -28.34 23.49 -12.29
CA PRO A 43 -27.81 22.20 -11.81
C PRO A 43 -26.41 22.31 -11.19
N ASP A 44 -25.60 23.25 -11.68
CA ASP A 44 -24.22 23.50 -11.24
C ASP A 44 -24.13 24.20 -9.87
N ARG A 45 -25.25 24.69 -9.33
CA ARG A 45 -25.28 25.51 -8.10
C ARG A 45 -25.67 24.73 -6.85
N VAL A 46 -25.53 23.41 -6.89
CA VAL A 46 -25.77 22.53 -5.75
C VAL A 46 -24.64 22.68 -4.73
N ALA A 47 -25.01 22.68 -3.44
CA ALA A 47 -24.06 22.78 -2.35
C ALA A 47 -24.47 21.91 -1.15
N ARG A 48 -23.48 21.39 -0.44
CA ARG A 48 -23.64 20.68 0.84
C ARG A 48 -23.04 21.48 1.98
N ARG A 49 -23.77 21.59 3.08
CA ARG A 49 -23.30 22.26 4.29
C ARG A 49 -22.16 21.47 4.93
N ARG A 50 -21.10 22.17 5.36
CA ARG A 50 -19.98 21.59 6.13
C ARG A 50 -20.09 21.92 7.60
N ALA A 51 -19.89 23.19 7.97
CA ALA A 51 -19.93 23.62 9.37
C ALA A 51 -20.32 25.09 9.51
N GLY A 52 -21.18 25.40 10.48
CA GLY A 52 -21.69 26.77 10.65
C GLY A 52 -22.39 27.26 9.38
N ASN A 53 -21.80 28.28 8.75
CA ASN A 53 -22.26 28.89 7.49
C ASN A 53 -21.43 28.48 6.28
N THR A 54 -20.49 27.55 6.44
CA THR A 54 -19.64 27.09 5.35
C THR A 54 -20.33 25.97 4.58
N VAL A 55 -20.23 26.03 3.26
CA VAL A 55 -20.76 25.03 2.34
C VAL A 55 -19.68 24.62 1.34
N MET A 56 -19.84 23.45 0.74
CA MET A 56 -19.08 22.99 -0.41
C MET A 56 -20.00 22.95 -1.62
N LEU A 57 -19.61 23.66 -2.68
CA LEU A 57 -20.28 23.63 -3.98
C LEU A 57 -19.95 22.33 -4.72
N ALA A 58 -20.77 21.98 -5.72
CA ALA A 58 -20.60 20.75 -6.48
C ALA A 58 -19.19 20.59 -7.07
N GLY A 59 -18.63 21.65 -7.66
CA GLY A 59 -17.24 21.67 -8.16
C GLY A 59 -16.13 21.64 -7.08
N GLY A 60 -16.42 21.23 -5.85
CA GLY A 60 -15.46 21.09 -4.75
C GLY A 60 -15.01 22.40 -4.08
N MET A 61 -15.46 23.56 -4.59
CA MET A 61 -15.12 24.87 -4.04
C MET A 61 -15.86 25.14 -2.73
N GLY A 62 -15.15 25.61 -1.70
CA GLY A 62 -15.76 26.08 -0.46
C GLY A 62 -16.34 27.49 -0.58
N ALA A 63 -17.50 27.74 0.02
CA ALA A 63 -18.18 29.04 0.05
C ALA A 63 -18.78 29.33 1.44
N GLU A 64 -19.07 30.60 1.72
CA GLU A 64 -19.74 31.05 2.94
C GLU A 64 -21.15 31.54 2.63
N VAL A 65 -22.12 31.18 3.46
CA VAL A 65 -23.47 31.72 3.37
C VAL A 65 -23.62 32.94 4.28
N PHE A 66 -24.17 34.02 3.73
CA PHE A 66 -24.39 35.26 4.46
C PHE A 66 -25.46 35.11 5.56
N GLY A 67 -25.24 35.76 6.70
CA GLY A 67 -26.22 35.83 7.79
C GLY A 67 -26.32 34.54 8.60
N HIS A 68 -27.55 34.05 8.81
CA HIS A 68 -27.82 32.81 9.54
C HIS A 68 -28.59 31.84 8.63
N PRO A 69 -27.89 30.98 7.87
CA PRO A 69 -28.54 30.03 6.98
C PRO A 69 -29.41 29.07 7.78
N ARG A 70 -30.55 28.69 7.19
CA ARG A 70 -31.33 27.58 7.71
C ARG A 70 -30.49 26.30 7.68
N PRO A 71 -30.65 25.39 8.65
CA PRO A 71 -29.76 24.25 8.84
C PRO A 71 -30.07 23.09 7.87
N TYR A 72 -30.33 23.39 6.60
CA TYR A 72 -30.46 22.37 5.57
C TYR A 72 -29.09 21.76 5.26
N GLU A 73 -29.06 20.46 5.05
CA GLU A 73 -27.83 19.78 4.66
C GLU A 73 -27.46 20.10 3.21
N PHE A 74 -28.46 20.07 2.32
CA PHE A 74 -28.30 20.39 0.90
C PHE A 74 -29.05 21.67 0.55
N LEU A 75 -28.43 22.50 -0.30
CA LEU A 75 -28.99 23.77 -0.73
C LEU A 75 -28.52 24.17 -2.13
N LEU A 76 -29.28 25.03 -2.78
CA LEU A 76 -28.86 25.71 -4.00
C LEU A 76 -28.24 27.06 -3.64
N ALA A 77 -27.06 27.35 -4.17
CA ALA A 77 -26.35 28.61 -4.04
C ALA A 77 -26.71 29.55 -5.21
N LEU A 78 -27.83 30.27 -5.10
CA LEU A 78 -28.43 30.98 -6.24
C LEU A 78 -27.77 32.32 -6.55
N ASP A 79 -27.32 33.05 -5.53
CA ASP A 79 -26.64 34.33 -5.68
C ASP A 79 -25.32 34.27 -4.92
N ALA A 80 -24.23 34.07 -5.66
CA ALA A 80 -22.88 33.98 -5.13
C ALA A 80 -22.07 35.17 -5.60
N GLU A 81 -21.49 35.90 -4.65
CA GLU A 81 -20.61 37.03 -4.92
C GLU A 81 -19.16 36.67 -4.63
N GLU A 82 -18.29 36.93 -5.60
CA GLU A 82 -16.85 36.85 -5.40
C GLU A 82 -16.38 38.01 -4.51
N ARG A 83 -15.58 37.68 -3.48
CA ARG A 83 -14.95 38.71 -2.64
C ARG A 83 -13.68 39.21 -3.33
N LYS A 84 -13.51 40.54 -3.37
CA LYS A 84 -12.35 41.22 -3.98
C LYS A 84 -11.03 40.94 -3.27
N GLU A 85 -11.09 40.58 -1.98
CA GLU A 85 -9.94 40.13 -1.19
C GLU A 85 -9.96 38.60 -1.08
N ARG A 86 -8.78 37.97 -1.00
CA ARG A 86 -8.62 36.50 -0.92
C ARG A 86 -9.54 35.93 0.17
N GLY A 87 -10.65 35.32 -0.25
CA GLY A 87 -11.66 34.75 0.64
C GLY A 87 -12.66 33.91 -0.17
N ALA A 88 -13.36 33.01 0.51
CA ALA A 88 -14.38 32.17 -0.11
C ALA A 88 -15.53 33.03 -0.67
N PRO A 89 -16.19 32.63 -1.78
CA PRO A 89 -17.36 33.31 -2.30
C PRO A 89 -18.45 33.43 -1.24
N LEU A 90 -19.18 34.55 -1.24
CA LEU A 90 -20.27 34.80 -0.31
C LEU A 90 -21.62 34.57 -1.00
N ILE A 91 -22.36 33.56 -0.54
CA ILE A 91 -23.69 33.22 -1.02
C ILE A 91 -24.71 34.07 -0.26
N ARG A 92 -25.47 34.88 -1.00
CA ARG A 92 -26.52 35.75 -0.47
C ARG A 92 -27.91 35.14 -0.53
N LEU A 93 -28.14 34.27 -1.51
CA LEU A 93 -29.42 33.61 -1.69
C LEU A 93 -29.24 32.10 -1.74
N THR A 94 -29.97 31.42 -0.86
CA THR A 94 -30.01 29.96 -0.81
C THR A 94 -31.44 29.45 -0.93
N ALA A 95 -31.62 28.30 -1.56
CA ALA A 95 -32.88 27.56 -1.57
C ALA A 95 -32.67 26.14 -1.02
N ARG A 96 -33.67 25.60 -0.32
CA ARG A 96 -33.65 24.19 0.14
C ARG A 96 -33.63 23.30 -1.11
N MET A 97 -32.91 22.19 -1.02
CA MET A 97 -33.10 21.10 -1.96
C MET A 97 -33.03 19.75 -1.26
N GLU A 98 -33.65 18.76 -1.89
CA GLU A 98 -33.55 17.37 -1.46
C GLU A 98 -32.66 16.59 -2.46
N PRO A 99 -31.73 15.73 -2.00
CA PRO A 99 -30.83 14.96 -2.87
C PRO A 99 -31.55 14.09 -3.90
N GLU A 100 -32.73 13.56 -3.57
CA GLU A 100 -33.53 12.70 -4.44
C GLU A 100 -33.90 13.40 -5.74
N TRP A 101 -34.08 14.73 -5.70
CA TRP A 101 -34.38 15.51 -6.91
C TRP A 101 -33.24 15.49 -7.93
N LEU A 102 -31.98 15.34 -7.49
CA LEU A 102 -30.85 15.20 -8.40
C LEU A 102 -30.87 13.85 -9.12
N ILE A 103 -31.28 12.79 -8.42
CA ILE A 103 -31.40 11.44 -8.97
C ILE A 103 -32.52 11.42 -10.02
N ASP A 104 -33.63 12.10 -9.76
CA ASP A 104 -34.77 12.16 -10.68
C ASP A 104 -34.53 13.04 -11.91
N LEU A 105 -33.88 14.20 -11.75
CA LEU A 105 -33.70 15.19 -12.82
C LEU A 105 -32.43 14.96 -13.65
N PHE A 106 -31.36 14.49 -13.01
CA PHE A 106 -30.02 14.39 -13.59
C PHE A 106 -29.33 13.06 -13.24
N PRO A 107 -29.98 11.91 -13.51
CA PRO A 107 -29.45 10.59 -13.16
C PRO A 107 -28.06 10.33 -13.77
N GLU A 108 -27.75 10.92 -14.93
CA GLU A 108 -26.47 10.79 -15.62
C GLU A 108 -25.30 11.51 -14.93
N LEU A 109 -25.60 12.48 -14.06
CA LEU A 109 -24.59 13.22 -13.28
C LEU A 109 -24.40 12.65 -11.87
N VAL A 110 -25.26 11.71 -11.46
CA VAL A 110 -25.17 11.00 -10.20
C VAL A 110 -24.41 9.69 -10.40
N LEU A 111 -23.24 9.58 -9.78
CA LEU A 111 -22.36 8.43 -9.91
C LEU A 111 -22.19 7.76 -8.55
N GLU A 112 -22.34 6.43 -8.54
CA GLU A 112 -21.89 5.63 -7.41
C GLU A 112 -20.38 5.38 -7.55
N LYS A 113 -19.64 5.69 -6.48
CA LYS A 113 -18.22 5.38 -6.36
C LYS A 113 -17.98 4.48 -5.18
N ARG A 114 -17.11 3.50 -5.36
CA ARG A 114 -16.63 2.62 -4.31
C ARG A 114 -15.13 2.70 -4.24
N GLU A 115 -14.61 3.05 -3.07
CA GLU A 115 -13.18 3.11 -2.79
C GLU A 115 -12.87 2.30 -1.55
N VAL A 116 -11.70 1.65 -1.52
CA VAL A 116 -11.24 0.93 -0.31
C VAL A 116 -10.05 1.65 0.27
N VAL A 117 -10.20 2.03 1.53
CA VAL A 117 -9.23 2.84 2.25
C VAL A 117 -8.72 2.10 3.48
N TRP A 118 -7.52 2.47 3.91
CA TRP A 118 -6.96 1.97 5.16
C TRP A 118 -7.45 2.78 6.36
N ASN A 119 -8.15 2.13 7.27
CA ASN A 119 -8.47 2.70 8.57
C ASN A 119 -7.31 2.46 9.54
N ARG A 120 -6.51 3.51 9.77
CA ARG A 120 -5.35 3.48 10.66
C ARG A 120 -5.70 3.16 12.12
N GLN A 121 -6.85 3.65 12.62
CA GLN A 121 -7.25 3.41 14.01
C GLN A 121 -7.70 1.97 14.22
N GLY A 122 -8.38 1.39 13.23
CA GLY A 122 -8.85 0.00 13.26
C GLY A 122 -7.85 -1.04 12.74
N GLU A 123 -6.72 -0.61 12.18
CA GLU A 123 -5.77 -1.42 11.40
C GLU A 123 -6.47 -2.39 10.43
N ARG A 124 -7.41 -1.87 9.62
CA ARG A 124 -8.19 -2.67 8.67
C ARG A 124 -8.54 -1.90 7.40
N ALA A 125 -8.80 -2.64 6.33
CA ALA A 125 -9.40 -2.09 5.12
C ALA A 125 -10.90 -1.84 5.32
N GLU A 126 -11.39 -0.69 4.86
CA GLU A 126 -12.80 -0.32 4.85
C GLU A 126 -13.20 0.14 3.46
N ALA A 127 -14.35 -0.32 2.98
CA ALA A 127 -14.92 0.18 1.75
C ALA A 127 -15.81 1.39 2.06
N ILE A 128 -15.64 2.45 1.30
CA ILE A 128 -16.47 3.63 1.31
C ILE A 128 -17.26 3.59 0.00
N SER A 129 -18.59 3.53 0.09
CA SER A 129 -19.46 3.75 -1.06
C SER A 129 -20.06 5.14 -0.94
N SER A 130 -19.86 5.97 -1.95
CA SER A 130 -20.40 7.32 -2.06
C SER A 130 -21.32 7.43 -3.27
N LEU A 131 -22.44 8.13 -3.09
CA LEU A 131 -23.25 8.64 -4.19
C LEU A 131 -22.87 10.10 -4.41
N GLU A 132 -22.34 10.43 -5.59
CA GLU A 132 -21.80 11.75 -5.88
C GLU A 132 -22.53 12.41 -7.05
N TYR A 133 -22.83 13.71 -6.89
CA TYR A 133 -23.33 14.56 -7.97
C TYR A 133 -22.26 15.58 -8.35
N ASP A 134 -21.71 15.47 -9.55
CA ASP A 134 -20.65 16.37 -10.07
C ASP A 134 -19.49 16.59 -9.06
N GLY A 135 -19.13 15.54 -8.30
CA GLY A 135 -18.09 15.57 -7.26
C GLY A 135 -18.58 15.94 -5.85
N LEU A 136 -19.84 16.31 -5.67
CA LEU A 136 -20.47 16.50 -4.37
C LEU A 136 -20.98 15.18 -3.80
N VAL A 137 -20.45 14.76 -2.65
CA VAL A 137 -20.97 13.59 -1.94
C VAL A 137 -22.38 13.88 -1.40
N LEU A 138 -23.38 13.18 -1.93
CA LEU A 138 -24.77 13.20 -1.47
C LEU A 138 -24.95 12.25 -0.29
N GLU A 139 -24.52 11.01 -0.45
CA GLU A 139 -24.58 9.98 0.59
C GLU A 139 -23.21 9.30 0.67
N GLU A 140 -22.78 8.97 1.88
CA GLU A 140 -21.58 8.17 2.14
C GLU A 140 -21.96 7.06 3.12
N SER A 141 -21.62 5.83 2.76
CA SER A 141 -21.74 4.69 3.66
C SER A 141 -20.41 3.94 3.76
N ARG A 142 -20.17 3.35 4.92
CA ARG A 142 -18.96 2.55 5.18
C ARG A 142 -19.36 1.10 5.35
N GLY A 143 -18.66 0.23 4.65
CA GLY A 143 -18.89 -1.20 4.64
C GLY A 143 -17.60 -2.00 4.70
N PRO A 144 -17.71 -3.33 4.78
CA PRO A 144 -16.57 -4.21 4.63
C PRO A 144 -16.02 -4.14 3.20
N ALA A 145 -14.69 -4.14 3.09
CA ALA A 145 -14.00 -4.45 1.84
C ALA A 145 -14.21 -5.93 1.48
N THR A 146 -14.18 -6.26 0.17
CA THR A 146 -14.08 -7.65 -0.27
C THR A 146 -12.73 -8.25 0.16
N GLU A 147 -12.59 -9.57 0.11
CA GLU A 147 -11.33 -10.23 0.48
C GLU A 147 -10.16 -9.78 -0.39
N GLU A 148 -10.39 -9.61 -1.69
CA GLU A 148 -9.38 -9.15 -2.65
C GLU A 148 -9.03 -7.67 -2.44
N GLU A 149 -10.02 -6.80 -2.25
CA GLU A 149 -9.80 -5.37 -1.96
C GLU A 149 -9.04 -5.19 -0.64
N ALA A 150 -9.44 -5.92 0.39
CA ALA A 150 -8.77 -5.90 1.69
C ALA A 150 -7.32 -6.36 1.55
N ALA A 151 -7.08 -7.46 0.84
CA ALA A 151 -5.74 -8.00 0.63
C ALA A 151 -4.81 -7.00 -0.09
N ALA A 152 -5.33 -6.31 -1.11
CA ALA A 152 -4.58 -5.28 -1.83
C ALA A 152 -4.20 -4.11 -0.92
N VAL A 153 -5.14 -3.57 -0.15
CA VAL A 153 -4.89 -2.44 0.76
C VAL A 153 -3.98 -2.84 1.92
N LEU A 154 -4.18 -4.02 2.52
CA LEU A 154 -3.30 -4.53 3.58
C LEU A 154 -1.86 -4.69 3.08
N ALA A 155 -1.67 -5.30 1.90
CA ALA A 155 -0.34 -5.49 1.33
C ALA A 155 0.36 -4.16 1.04
N HIS A 156 -0.35 -3.21 0.44
CA HIS A 156 0.20 -1.89 0.14
C HIS A 156 0.63 -1.13 1.40
N GLU A 157 -0.23 -1.13 2.43
CA GLU A 157 0.07 -0.47 3.70
C GLU A 157 1.20 -1.20 4.48
N ALA A 158 1.29 -2.53 4.37
CA ALA A 158 2.38 -3.30 4.96
C ALA A 158 3.74 -2.93 4.34
N VAL A 159 3.80 -2.76 3.02
CA VAL A 159 5.01 -2.26 2.33
C VAL A 159 5.33 -0.84 2.77
N THR A 160 4.33 0.04 2.83
CA THR A 160 4.49 1.45 3.23
C THR A 160 5.02 1.60 4.67
N LEU A 161 4.61 0.72 5.58
CA LEU A 161 5.08 0.72 6.97
C LEU A 161 6.47 0.10 7.18
N GLY A 162 6.98 -0.62 6.18
CA GLY A 162 8.19 -1.43 6.29
C GLY A 162 7.86 -2.90 6.53
N VAL A 163 8.30 -3.74 5.59
CA VAL A 163 8.05 -5.19 5.60
C VAL A 163 8.75 -5.88 6.76
N GLU A 164 9.84 -5.29 7.27
CA GLU A 164 10.62 -5.78 8.41
C GLU A 164 9.81 -5.84 9.72
N ARG A 165 8.62 -5.23 9.76
CA ARG A 165 7.69 -5.36 10.90
C ARG A 165 6.93 -6.68 10.93
N PHE A 166 6.90 -7.39 9.81
CA PHE A 166 6.12 -8.61 9.60
C PHE A 166 6.99 -9.86 9.46
N VAL A 167 8.29 -9.68 9.25
CA VAL A 167 9.27 -10.75 9.03
C VAL A 167 10.60 -10.39 9.68
N ASP A 168 11.41 -11.40 9.98
CA ASP A 168 12.76 -11.22 10.50
C ASP A 168 13.62 -10.40 9.51
N PRO A 169 14.13 -9.22 9.93
CA PRO A 169 14.86 -8.30 9.04
C PRO A 169 16.15 -8.92 8.50
N GLU A 170 16.87 -9.67 9.34
CA GLU A 170 18.12 -10.32 8.98
C GLU A 170 17.89 -11.42 7.93
N ALA A 171 16.87 -12.25 8.11
CA ALA A 171 16.51 -13.29 7.14
C ALA A 171 16.00 -12.71 5.82
N LEU A 172 15.25 -11.60 5.86
CA LEU A 172 14.83 -10.88 4.65
C LEU A 172 16.03 -10.32 3.88
N SER A 173 16.98 -9.70 4.59
CA SER A 173 18.23 -9.19 4.01
C SER A 173 19.08 -10.29 3.39
N GLU A 174 19.21 -11.43 4.08
CA GLU A 174 19.93 -12.61 3.56
C GLU A 174 19.26 -13.15 2.28
N LEU A 175 17.93 -13.21 2.24
CA LEU A 175 17.19 -13.61 1.05
C LEU A 175 17.37 -12.62 -0.11
N GLN A 176 17.29 -11.31 0.16
CA GLN A 176 17.54 -10.28 -0.86
C GLN A 176 18.94 -10.38 -1.43
N ALA A 177 19.96 -10.60 -0.59
CA ALA A 177 21.33 -10.81 -1.03
C ALA A 177 21.47 -12.08 -1.87
N ARG A 178 20.80 -13.17 -1.48
CA ARG A 178 20.77 -14.45 -2.21
C ARG A 178 20.12 -14.31 -3.59
N VAL A 179 19.01 -13.58 -3.69
CA VAL A 179 18.31 -13.26 -4.95
C VAL A 179 19.18 -12.39 -5.85
N ALA A 180 19.81 -11.36 -5.30
CA ALA A 180 20.74 -10.51 -6.04
C ALA A 180 21.93 -11.32 -6.58
N PHE A 181 22.51 -12.21 -5.78
CA PHE A 181 23.57 -13.12 -6.23
C PHE A 181 23.11 -14.06 -7.36
N ALA A 182 21.85 -14.50 -7.35
CA ALA A 182 21.28 -15.31 -8.41
C ALA A 182 21.02 -14.54 -9.73
N GLY A 183 21.14 -13.21 -9.71
CA GLY A 183 20.87 -12.33 -10.86
C GLY A 183 19.39 -12.14 -11.15
N VAL A 184 18.53 -12.26 -10.13
CA VAL A 184 17.10 -11.95 -10.22
C VAL A 184 16.92 -10.47 -9.84
N GLU A 185 16.26 -9.68 -10.70
CA GLU A 185 16.24 -8.21 -10.58
C GLU A 185 15.62 -7.71 -9.27
N THR A 186 14.42 -8.14 -8.93
CA THR A 186 13.71 -7.70 -7.71
C THR A 186 12.76 -8.76 -7.18
N LEU A 187 12.66 -8.86 -5.85
CA LEU A 187 11.60 -9.64 -5.19
C LEU A 187 10.26 -8.91 -5.27
N ASP A 188 9.23 -9.59 -5.74
CA ASP A 188 7.85 -9.09 -5.70
C ASP A 188 7.26 -9.26 -4.28
N ILE A 189 7.65 -8.35 -3.39
CA ILE A 189 7.21 -8.36 -1.99
C ILE A 189 5.74 -7.98 -1.88
N GLU A 190 5.28 -6.95 -2.59
CA GLU A 190 3.89 -6.51 -2.51
C GLU A 190 2.93 -7.58 -3.03
N GLY A 191 3.25 -8.23 -4.16
CA GLY A 191 2.43 -9.32 -4.66
C GLY A 191 2.42 -10.54 -3.75
N ALA A 192 3.52 -10.84 -3.05
CA ALA A 192 3.58 -11.94 -2.09
C ALA A 192 2.73 -11.63 -0.85
N LEU A 193 2.81 -10.39 -0.34
CA LEU A 193 1.95 -9.93 0.74
C LEU A 193 0.49 -9.94 0.33
N ARG A 194 0.15 -9.54 -0.90
CA ARG A 194 -1.24 -9.56 -1.41
C ARG A 194 -1.83 -10.96 -1.40
N GLU A 195 -1.05 -11.97 -1.79
CA GLU A 195 -1.46 -13.38 -1.72
C GLU A 195 -1.67 -13.83 -0.27
N LEU A 196 -0.73 -13.53 0.63
CA LEU A 196 -0.86 -13.87 2.05
C LEU A 196 -1.98 -13.12 2.77
N CYS A 197 -2.32 -11.92 2.31
CA CYS A 197 -3.40 -11.11 2.87
C CYS A 197 -4.79 -11.58 2.42
N TYR A 198 -4.90 -12.54 1.49
CA TYR A 198 -6.20 -13.03 1.04
C TYR A 198 -7.00 -13.63 2.20
N GLY A 199 -8.20 -13.11 2.43
CA GLY A 199 -9.07 -13.48 3.57
C GLY A 199 -8.67 -12.87 4.92
N LEU A 200 -7.55 -12.14 5.00
CA LEU A 200 -7.14 -11.41 6.20
C LEU A 200 -7.80 -10.04 6.27
N LYS A 201 -8.11 -9.58 7.48
CA LYS A 201 -8.78 -8.28 7.70
C LYS A 201 -7.93 -7.32 8.52
N ARG A 202 -6.91 -7.82 9.23
CA ARG A 202 -6.09 -7.02 10.16
C ARG A 202 -4.61 -7.36 10.07
N PHE A 203 -3.76 -6.38 10.41
CA PHE A 203 -2.32 -6.60 10.50
C PHE A 203 -1.90 -7.60 11.58
N ALA A 204 -2.65 -7.74 12.66
CA ALA A 204 -2.38 -8.78 13.66
C ALA A 204 -2.45 -10.20 13.07
N GLU A 205 -3.27 -10.42 12.05
CA GLU A 205 -3.36 -11.70 11.34
C GLU A 205 -2.19 -11.83 10.36
N LEU A 206 -1.92 -10.76 9.59
CA LEU A 206 -0.78 -10.72 8.67
C LEU A 206 0.55 -10.99 9.38
N ARG A 207 0.79 -10.40 10.56
CA ARG A 207 2.03 -10.63 11.34
C ARG A 207 2.25 -12.11 11.68
N LYS A 208 1.17 -12.89 11.91
CA LYS A 208 1.28 -14.32 12.22
C LYS A 208 1.57 -15.17 10.99
N VAL A 209 0.95 -14.83 9.87
CA VAL A 209 1.13 -15.56 8.60
C VAL A 209 2.48 -15.20 7.98
N ALA A 210 2.76 -13.90 7.83
CA ALA A 210 3.98 -13.41 7.22
C ALA A 210 5.26 -13.82 7.96
N SER A 211 5.22 -13.98 9.29
CA SER A 211 6.38 -14.43 10.06
C SER A 211 6.87 -15.83 9.67
N THR A 212 5.99 -16.65 9.09
CA THR A 212 6.30 -18.04 8.72
C THR A 212 6.34 -18.22 7.20
N ASP A 213 5.40 -17.61 6.49
CA ASP A 213 5.11 -17.96 5.09
C ASP A 213 5.65 -16.95 4.08
N LEU A 214 6.04 -15.73 4.50
CA LEU A 214 6.51 -14.70 3.57
C LEU A 214 7.85 -15.07 2.91
N LEU A 215 8.87 -15.46 3.69
CA LEU A 215 10.17 -15.82 3.11
C LEU A 215 10.09 -17.04 2.19
N PRO A 216 9.42 -18.16 2.58
CA PRO A 216 9.23 -19.29 1.67
C PRO A 216 8.50 -18.91 0.37
N LEU A 217 7.46 -18.06 0.45
CA LEU A 217 6.72 -17.62 -0.73
C LEU A 217 7.59 -16.74 -1.65
N LEU A 218 8.40 -15.85 -1.08
CA LEU A 218 9.35 -15.04 -1.83
C LEU A 218 10.43 -15.89 -2.50
N GLU A 219 10.98 -16.89 -1.79
CA GLU A 219 11.92 -17.85 -2.35
C GLU A 219 11.31 -18.63 -3.52
N GLN A 220 10.09 -19.12 -3.36
CA GLN A 220 9.36 -19.83 -4.41
C GLN A 220 9.15 -18.96 -5.65
N ARG A 221 8.73 -17.70 -5.46
CA ARG A 221 8.49 -16.75 -6.54
C ARG A 221 9.76 -16.33 -7.28
N ALA A 222 10.91 -16.32 -6.60
CA ALA A 222 12.21 -16.06 -7.21
C ALA A 222 12.72 -17.24 -8.08
N GLY A 223 12.06 -18.39 -8.06
CA GLY A 223 12.31 -19.51 -8.99
C GLY A 223 13.51 -20.38 -8.59
N ARG A 224 14.41 -20.69 -9.54
CA ARG A 224 15.53 -21.65 -9.40
C ARG A 224 16.68 -21.13 -8.51
N LEU A 225 16.35 -20.53 -7.36
CA LEU A 225 17.33 -20.03 -6.39
C LEU A 225 18.21 -21.13 -5.83
N ASP A 226 17.65 -22.30 -5.47
CA ASP A 226 18.44 -23.40 -4.90
C ASP A 226 19.50 -23.93 -5.85
N GLU A 227 19.30 -23.80 -7.16
CA GLU A 227 20.25 -24.27 -8.16
C GLU A 227 21.38 -23.27 -8.41
N ILE A 228 21.06 -21.97 -8.41
CA ILE A 228 22.03 -20.90 -8.71
C ILE A 228 22.75 -20.45 -7.43
N ALA A 229 21.98 -20.25 -6.36
CA ALA A 229 22.40 -19.72 -5.07
C ALA A 229 21.91 -20.67 -3.96
N PRO A 230 22.51 -21.85 -3.79
CA PRO A 230 22.03 -22.85 -2.82
C PRO A 230 22.09 -22.33 -1.39
N ALA A 231 21.09 -22.65 -0.56
CA ALA A 231 21.09 -22.31 0.86
C ALA A 231 22.12 -23.11 1.68
N LYS A 232 22.49 -24.30 1.21
CA LYS A 232 23.45 -25.20 1.87
C LYS A 232 24.33 -25.92 0.86
N LEU A 233 25.57 -26.20 1.24
CA LEU A 233 26.51 -27.00 0.47
C LEU A 233 26.91 -28.26 1.23
N LYS A 234 27.01 -29.38 0.51
CA LYS A 234 27.49 -30.63 1.07
C LYS A 234 29.02 -30.64 1.08
N LEU A 235 29.59 -30.85 2.26
CA LEU A 235 31.03 -30.96 2.46
C LEU A 235 31.50 -32.40 2.27
N ALA A 236 32.81 -32.60 2.07
CA ALA A 236 33.41 -33.92 1.89
C ALA A 236 33.18 -34.86 3.08
N GLY A 237 33.15 -34.33 4.31
CA GLY A 237 32.78 -35.08 5.52
C GLY A 237 31.31 -35.48 5.62
N GLY A 238 30.48 -35.23 4.60
CA GLY A 238 29.05 -35.56 4.55
C GLY A 238 28.13 -34.56 5.25
N ARG A 239 28.69 -33.60 5.98
CA ARG A 239 27.96 -32.51 6.64
C ARG A 239 27.47 -31.47 5.63
N TRP A 240 26.33 -30.85 5.92
CA TRP A 240 25.85 -29.67 5.21
C TRP A 240 26.30 -28.39 5.93
N ALA A 241 26.90 -27.47 5.18
CA ALA A 241 27.22 -26.11 5.64
C ALA A 241 26.19 -25.12 5.09
N LYS A 242 25.69 -24.21 5.93
CA LYS A 242 24.85 -23.09 5.48
C LYS A 242 25.72 -22.15 4.63
N VAL A 243 25.20 -21.73 3.48
CA VAL A 243 25.80 -20.67 2.68
C VAL A 243 25.17 -19.36 3.11
N HIS A 244 26.02 -18.39 3.39
CA HIS A 244 25.60 -17.05 3.78
C HIS A 244 25.79 -16.10 2.59
N TYR A 245 24.84 -15.18 2.46
CA TYR A 245 24.81 -14.18 1.40
C TYR A 245 24.67 -12.79 2.02
N ASP A 246 25.54 -11.87 1.59
CA ASP A 246 25.47 -10.45 1.93
C ASP A 246 25.53 -9.64 0.63
N LEU A 247 24.78 -8.54 0.57
CA LEU A 247 24.76 -7.68 -0.61
C LEU A 247 26.16 -7.15 -0.94
N GLY A 248 26.60 -7.36 -2.18
CA GLY A 248 27.91 -6.91 -2.66
C GLY A 248 29.13 -7.68 -2.12
N LYS A 249 28.93 -8.75 -1.34
CA LYS A 249 30.02 -9.61 -0.86
C LYS A 249 29.97 -10.99 -1.53
N PRO A 250 31.12 -11.67 -1.66
CA PRO A 250 31.11 -13.07 -2.09
C PRO A 250 30.41 -13.96 -1.06
N PRO A 251 29.68 -15.00 -1.50
CA PRO A 251 29.04 -15.95 -0.59
C PRO A 251 30.09 -16.71 0.22
N TRP A 252 29.76 -17.05 1.46
CA TRP A 252 30.67 -17.75 2.35
C TRP A 252 30.02 -18.92 3.08
N ILE A 253 30.85 -19.86 3.50
CA ILE A 253 30.48 -20.96 4.38
C ILE A 253 31.41 -20.98 5.58
N GLU A 254 30.87 -21.40 6.72
CA GLU A 254 31.65 -21.65 7.93
C GLU A 254 31.46 -23.09 8.40
N SER A 255 32.56 -23.77 8.67
CA SER A 255 32.53 -25.10 9.26
C SER A 255 33.85 -25.42 9.94
N ARG A 256 33.87 -26.52 10.70
CA ARG A 256 35.12 -26.95 11.33
C ARG A 256 36.07 -27.39 10.23
N LEU A 257 37.36 -27.11 10.40
CA LEU A 257 38.40 -27.47 9.45
C LEU A 257 38.35 -28.96 9.06
N GLN A 258 38.00 -29.83 10.03
CA GLN A 258 37.90 -31.27 9.83
C GLN A 258 36.77 -31.68 8.87
N ASP A 259 35.70 -30.87 8.80
CA ASP A 259 34.55 -31.13 7.94
C ASP A 259 34.93 -30.96 6.44
N PHE A 260 36.07 -30.32 6.14
CA PHE A 260 36.65 -30.11 4.81
C PHE A 260 37.72 -31.14 4.41
N PHE A 261 38.09 -32.09 5.27
CA PHE A 261 39.04 -33.14 4.88
C PHE A 261 38.50 -33.98 3.70
N GLY A 262 39.38 -34.30 2.75
CA GLY A 262 39.03 -34.94 1.48
C GLY A 262 38.56 -33.98 0.38
N MET A 263 38.43 -32.68 0.66
CA MET A 263 38.01 -31.68 -0.32
C MET A 263 39.23 -30.97 -0.95
N GLN A 264 39.55 -31.29 -2.21
CA GLN A 264 40.69 -30.70 -2.94
C GLN A 264 40.43 -29.25 -3.34
N GLU A 265 39.27 -28.98 -3.92
CA GLU A 265 38.93 -27.68 -4.51
C GLU A 265 37.87 -26.95 -3.69
N THR A 266 37.93 -25.61 -3.73
CA THR A 266 36.89 -24.76 -3.16
C THR A 266 35.58 -24.94 -3.94
N PRO A 267 34.44 -25.17 -3.27
CA PRO A 267 33.13 -25.15 -3.93
C PRO A 267 32.89 -23.84 -4.68
N ARG A 268 32.30 -23.95 -5.87
CA ARG A 268 31.94 -22.81 -6.72
C ARG A 268 30.44 -22.83 -6.96
N ILE A 269 29.79 -21.68 -6.79
CA ILE A 269 28.33 -21.52 -6.95
C ILE A 269 28.02 -20.30 -7.84
N GLY A 270 26.75 -20.12 -8.20
CA GLY A 270 26.33 -19.05 -9.09
C GLY A 270 26.61 -19.33 -10.56
N ARG A 271 26.03 -18.50 -11.43
CA ARG A 271 26.21 -18.59 -12.89
C ARG A 271 27.67 -18.40 -13.30
N ASP A 272 28.39 -17.54 -12.60
CA ASP A 272 29.79 -17.20 -12.88
C ASP A 272 30.80 -18.15 -12.21
N ARG A 273 30.33 -19.23 -11.57
CA ARG A 273 31.16 -20.19 -10.82
C ARG A 273 32.07 -19.50 -9.79
N THR A 274 31.49 -18.55 -9.05
CA THR A 274 32.12 -17.79 -7.98
C THR A 274 32.61 -18.73 -6.88
N PRO A 275 33.90 -18.70 -6.50
CA PRO A 275 34.41 -19.51 -5.39
C PRO A 275 33.83 -19.02 -4.07
N VAL A 276 33.32 -19.95 -3.28
CA VAL A 276 32.78 -19.65 -1.95
C VAL A 276 33.94 -19.34 -1.00
N VAL A 277 33.80 -18.28 -0.20
CA VAL A 277 34.76 -17.99 0.89
C VAL A 277 34.58 -19.03 1.99
N VAL A 278 35.65 -19.70 2.37
CA VAL A 278 35.64 -20.74 3.40
C VAL A 278 36.24 -20.18 4.68
N HIS A 279 35.40 -20.05 5.71
CA HIS A 279 35.83 -19.79 7.08
C HIS A 279 36.09 -21.11 7.80
N LEU A 280 37.37 -21.45 7.95
CA LEU A 280 37.82 -22.66 8.62
C LEU A 280 37.86 -22.43 10.12
N LEU A 281 37.04 -23.19 10.85
CA LEU A 281 36.91 -23.09 12.29
C LEU A 281 37.69 -24.19 13.02
N ALA A 282 38.20 -23.88 14.20
CA ALA A 282 38.72 -24.86 15.15
C ALA A 282 37.58 -25.70 15.76
N PRO A 283 37.87 -26.80 16.51
CA PRO A 283 36.83 -27.61 17.13
C PRO A 283 35.92 -26.85 18.11
N ASN A 284 36.41 -25.74 18.66
CA ASN A 284 35.65 -24.84 19.53
C ASN A 284 34.95 -23.70 18.77
N HIS A 285 34.79 -23.81 17.45
CA HIS A 285 34.13 -22.83 16.58
C HIS A 285 34.81 -21.44 16.49
N ARG A 286 36.07 -21.30 16.94
CA ARG A 286 36.84 -20.08 16.68
C ARG A 286 37.41 -20.09 15.27
N ALA A 287 37.35 -18.95 14.58
CA ALA A 287 37.96 -18.77 13.28
C ALA A 287 39.48 -19.01 13.34
N VAL A 288 39.98 -19.83 12.42
CA VAL A 288 41.41 -20.16 12.29
C VAL A 288 41.98 -19.53 11.03
N GLN A 289 41.31 -19.74 9.90
CA GLN A 289 41.74 -19.22 8.61
C GLN A 289 40.51 -18.92 7.76
N THR A 290 40.60 -17.88 6.92
CA THR A 290 39.64 -17.62 5.85
C THR A 290 40.37 -17.78 4.52
N THR A 291 39.77 -18.49 3.55
CA THR A 291 40.37 -18.70 2.22
C THR A 291 39.31 -18.83 1.13
N THR A 292 39.63 -18.38 -0.08
CA THR A 292 38.88 -18.69 -1.32
C THR A 292 39.57 -19.78 -2.15
N ASP A 293 40.77 -20.19 -1.75
CA ASP A 293 41.60 -21.22 -2.39
C ASP A 293 41.94 -22.30 -1.37
N LEU A 294 41.10 -23.33 -1.33
CA LEU A 294 41.23 -24.45 -0.42
C LEU A 294 42.45 -25.33 -0.79
N ALA A 295 42.73 -25.50 -2.08
CA ALA A 295 43.87 -26.25 -2.58
C ALA A 295 45.20 -25.62 -2.11
N GLY A 296 45.34 -24.30 -2.28
CA GLY A 296 46.51 -23.57 -1.81
C GLY A 296 46.63 -23.53 -0.29
N PHE A 297 45.50 -23.53 0.44
CA PHE A 297 45.50 -23.65 1.90
C PHE A 297 46.10 -24.98 2.37
N TRP A 298 45.68 -26.11 1.79
CA TRP A 298 46.18 -27.43 2.18
C TRP A 298 47.69 -27.58 1.94
N GLN A 299 48.20 -27.03 0.85
CA GLN A 299 49.61 -27.15 0.50
C GLN A 299 50.53 -26.25 1.33
N ARG A 300 50.09 -25.01 1.61
CA ARG A 300 50.98 -23.97 2.16
C ARG A 300 50.72 -23.65 3.63
N LEU A 301 49.45 -23.53 4.02
CA LEU A 301 49.06 -22.98 5.33
C LEU A 301 48.67 -24.07 6.34
N TYR A 302 48.06 -25.16 5.88
CA TYR A 302 47.63 -26.24 6.75
C TYR A 302 48.76 -26.86 7.61
N PRO A 303 50.01 -27.08 7.13
CA PRO A 303 51.06 -27.66 7.97
C PRO A 303 51.36 -26.84 9.23
N GLU A 304 51.30 -25.52 9.15
CA GLU A 304 51.51 -24.61 10.28
C GLU A 304 50.30 -24.61 11.23
N VAL A 305 49.10 -24.45 10.66
CA VAL A 305 47.83 -24.49 11.39
C VAL A 305 47.66 -25.83 12.12
N ARG A 306 48.04 -26.94 11.49
CA ARG A 306 48.00 -28.29 12.05
C ARG A 306 48.86 -28.39 13.33
N ARG A 307 50.08 -27.85 13.33
CA ARG A 307 50.98 -27.88 14.51
C ARG A 307 50.37 -27.12 15.69
N GLU A 308 49.80 -25.94 15.42
CA GLU A 308 49.14 -25.14 16.47
C GLU A 308 47.89 -25.84 17.01
N LEU A 309 47.01 -26.32 16.13
CA LEU A 309 45.76 -26.98 16.50
C LEU A 309 45.98 -28.32 17.19
N MET A 310 46.99 -29.09 16.78
CA MET A 310 47.35 -30.35 17.43
C MET A 310 47.79 -30.13 18.88
N ARG A 311 48.56 -29.06 19.14
CA ARG A 311 48.96 -28.69 20.51
C ARG A 311 47.77 -28.27 21.37
N ARG A 312 46.83 -27.49 20.81
CA ARG A 312 45.64 -27.00 21.54
C ARG A 312 44.54 -28.06 21.68
N TYR A 313 44.40 -28.96 20.71
CA TYR A 313 43.33 -29.95 20.61
C TYR A 313 43.87 -31.35 20.29
N PRO A 314 44.64 -31.98 21.21
CA PRO A 314 45.35 -33.23 20.95
C PRO A 314 44.43 -34.45 20.79
N ARG A 315 43.17 -34.37 21.24
CA ARG A 315 42.17 -35.44 21.11
C ARG A 315 41.51 -35.52 19.73
N HIS A 316 41.75 -34.55 18.86
CA HIS A 316 41.16 -34.51 17.52
C HIS A 316 42.13 -35.05 16.46
N GLN A 317 41.59 -35.56 15.37
CA GLN A 317 42.40 -36.06 14.25
C GLN A 317 42.89 -34.91 13.37
N TRP A 318 44.20 -34.89 13.14
CA TRP A 318 44.90 -33.88 12.33
C TRP A 318 45.83 -34.59 11.33
N PRO A 319 45.28 -35.17 10.25
CA PRO A 319 46.05 -35.99 9.32
C PRO A 319 47.14 -35.16 8.64
N GLU A 320 48.28 -35.79 8.34
CA GLU A 320 49.35 -35.13 7.57
C GLU A 320 48.95 -34.87 6.13
N LYS A 321 48.13 -35.78 5.57
CA LYS A 321 47.50 -35.68 4.26
C LYS A 321 45.99 -35.45 4.47
N PRO A 322 45.52 -34.19 4.48
CA PRO A 322 44.13 -33.85 4.72
C PRO A 322 43.23 -34.08 3.49
N VAL A 323 43.84 -34.35 2.33
CA VAL A 323 43.17 -34.64 1.06
C VAL A 323 43.84 -35.82 0.37
#